data_AF-A0A7C7LRD4-F1
#
_entry.id   AF-A0A7C7LRD4-F1
#
_cell.length_a   1.000
_cell.length_b   1.000
_cell.length_c   1.000
_cell.angle_alpha   90.00
_cell.angle_beta   90.00
_cell.angle_gamma   90.00
#
_symmetry.space_group_name_H-M   'P 1'
#
loop_
_entity.id
_entity.type
_entity.pdbx_description
1 polymer ?
#
loop_
_entity_poly.entity_id
_entity_poly.type
_entity_poly.pdbx_seq_one_letter_code
_entity_poly.pdbx_strand_id
1 'polypeptide(L)'
;MAILLLFGVDLWFIWGLLTFLLNYVPYIGSLIATIPPIILGLAVLPTGTWAFMVFLLIVNQQVWGNFIETKWTGTQLDISPVLLLLIVAFSFWLWGIIGMILSVPLFVITKIVLENIPTTRPIAILMSESAPDLVTAYERALADGELSEEEISQLGELRDVLGLSASDDQVVAELAAIHMALEGKDVSGDPHSLILAASSNLLDSEQVVQIDDALCKGELSEEVTTLLEYVQEKLEEENESD
;
A
#
# COMPACT_ATOMS: atom_id res chain seq x y z
N MET A 1 7.70 23.15 13.81
CA MET A 1 8.60 24.33 13.75
C MET A 1 7.85 25.65 13.71
N ALA A 2 7.05 25.94 12.67
CA ALA A 2 6.33 27.22 12.53
C ALA A 2 5.43 27.59 13.72
N ILE A 3 4.70 26.61 14.28
CA ILE A 3 3.88 26.81 15.48
C ILE A 3 4.74 27.27 16.66
N LEU A 4 5.86 26.60 16.95
CA LEU A 4 6.74 26.99 18.06
C LEU A 4 7.30 28.41 17.88
N LEU A 5 7.69 28.75 16.65
CA LEU A 5 8.19 30.08 16.32
C LEU A 5 7.13 31.17 16.53
N LEU A 6 5.88 30.92 16.13
CA LEU A 6 4.76 31.86 16.29
C LEU A 6 4.44 32.15 17.77
N PHE A 7 4.64 31.18 18.64
CA PHE A 7 4.41 31.31 20.08
C PHE A 7 5.65 31.77 20.85
N GLY A 8 6.77 32.08 20.18
CA GLY A 8 7.99 32.54 20.83
C GLY A 8 8.69 31.46 21.66
N VAL A 9 8.48 30.19 21.33
CA VAL A 9 9.14 29.07 22.00
C VAL A 9 10.55 28.90 21.45
N ASP A 10 11.54 29.10 22.31
CA ASP A 10 12.96 28.95 21.97
C ASP A 10 13.32 27.53 21.55
N LEU A 11 14.47 27.38 20.89
CA LEU A 11 14.98 26.10 20.39
C LEU A 11 14.04 25.41 19.38
N TRP A 12 13.13 26.15 18.75
CA TRP A 12 12.21 25.65 17.72
C TRP A 12 12.89 24.85 16.61
N PHE A 13 14.14 25.20 16.27
CA PHE A 13 14.95 24.50 15.30
C PHE A 13 15.43 23.13 15.81
N ILE A 14 15.89 23.05 17.06
CA ILE A 14 16.31 21.78 17.69
C ILE A 14 15.12 20.84 17.81
N TRP A 15 13.95 21.37 18.22
CA TRP A 15 12.72 20.59 18.27
C TRP A 15 12.31 20.10 16.89
N GLY A 16 12.42 20.95 15.86
CA GLY A 16 12.19 20.56 14.48
C GLY A 16 13.10 19.44 14.00
N LEU A 17 14.39 19.53 14.30
CA LEU A 17 15.38 18.50 13.97
C LEU A 17 15.10 17.19 14.73
N LEU A 18 14.74 17.28 16.01
CA LEU A 18 14.38 16.12 16.81
C LEU A 18 13.11 15.45 16.27
N THR A 19 12.08 16.22 15.91
CA THR A 19 10.87 15.69 15.25
C THR A 19 11.22 15.02 13.93
N PHE A 20 12.08 15.63 13.11
CA PHE A 20 12.53 15.03 11.85
C PHE A 20 13.22 13.68 12.08
N LEU A 21 14.14 13.61 13.05
CA LEU A 21 14.85 12.37 13.38
C LEU A 21 13.93 11.29 13.96
N LEU A 22 13.01 11.67 14.85
CA LEU A 22 12.09 10.74 15.49
C LEU A 22 11.00 10.25 14.55
N ASN A 23 10.54 11.06 13.59
CA ASN A 23 9.50 10.68 12.61
C ASN A 23 9.91 9.53 11.68
N TYR A 24 11.18 9.13 11.66
CA TYR A 24 11.60 7.88 11.01
C TYR A 24 11.02 6.63 11.67
N VAL A 25 10.52 6.74 12.92
CA VAL A 25 9.81 5.67 13.61
C VAL A 25 8.30 5.90 13.46
N PRO A 26 7.60 5.11 12.62
CA PRO A 26 6.17 5.26 12.41
C PRO A 26 5.38 5.18 13.72
N TYR A 27 4.29 5.93 13.82
CA TYR A 27 3.36 6.02 14.95
C TYR A 27 3.91 6.59 16.27
N ILE A 28 5.15 6.27 16.64
CA ILE A 28 5.75 6.62 17.94
C ILE A 28 6.57 7.92 17.85
N GLY A 29 7.26 8.13 16.73
CA GLY A 29 8.18 9.25 16.54
C GLY A 29 7.54 10.62 16.75
N SER A 30 6.42 10.85 16.06
CA SER A 30 5.70 12.12 16.11
C SER A 30 5.09 12.40 17.48
N LEU A 31 4.61 11.36 18.18
CA LEU A 31 4.09 11.46 19.55
C LEU A 31 5.20 11.87 20.52
N ILE A 32 6.32 11.15 20.53
CA ILE A 32 7.44 11.44 21.43
C ILE A 32 8.04 12.82 21.13
N ALA A 33 8.17 13.20 19.86
CA ALA A 33 8.75 14.48 19.47
C ALA A 33 7.93 15.69 19.92
N THR A 34 6.61 15.54 20.09
CA THR A 34 5.71 16.64 20.43
C THR A 34 5.62 16.88 21.95
N ILE A 35 5.98 15.88 22.78
CA ILE A 35 5.92 15.98 24.25
C ILE A 35 6.84 17.08 24.82
N PRO A 36 8.15 17.14 24.48
CA PRO A 36 9.04 18.12 25.09
C PRO A 36 8.67 19.59 24.78
N PRO A 37 8.30 19.96 23.54
CA PRO A 37 7.83 21.32 23.25
C PRO A 37 6.57 21.71 24.04
N ILE A 38 5.66 20.76 24.29
CA ILE A 38 4.47 21.00 25.12
C ILE A 38 4.86 21.31 26.57
N ILE A 39 5.80 20.54 27.13
CA ILE A 39 6.31 20.73 28.49
C ILE A 39 7.03 22.08 28.60
N LEU A 40 7.86 22.41 27.61
CA LEU A 40 8.60 23.68 27.59
C LEU A 40 7.64 24.87 27.44
N GLY A 41 6.63 24.76 26.58
CA GLY A 41 5.58 25.77 26.47
C GLY A 41 4.82 25.99 27.77
N LEU A 42 4.59 24.94 28.57
CA LEU A 42 3.92 25.07 29.87
C LEU A 42 4.73 25.92 30.85
N ALA A 43 6.06 25.87 30.76
CA ALA A 43 6.95 26.63 31.63
C ALA A 43 7.08 28.12 31.21
N VAL A 44 6.89 28.43 29.93
CA VAL A 44 7.21 29.75 29.35
C VAL A 44 5.96 30.57 29.00
N LEU A 45 4.84 29.92 28.71
CA LEU A 45 3.63 30.59 28.19
C LEU A 45 2.52 30.70 29.24
N PRO A 46 1.67 31.74 29.16
CA PRO A 46 0.42 31.81 29.91
C PRO A 46 -0.50 30.64 29.57
N THR A 47 -1.29 30.15 30.54
CA THR A 47 -2.11 28.93 30.41
C THR A 47 -3.02 28.92 29.18
N GLY A 48 -3.69 30.03 28.85
CA GLY A 48 -4.56 30.11 27.68
C GLY A 48 -3.80 30.02 26.36
N THR A 49 -2.65 30.67 26.29
CA THR A 49 -1.76 30.66 25.11
C THR A 49 -1.09 29.30 24.93
N TRP A 50 -0.66 28.67 26.03
CA TRP A 50 -0.16 27.30 26.03
C TRP A 50 -1.21 26.31 25.53
N ALA A 51 -2.43 26.37 26.07
CA ALA A 51 -3.51 25.46 25.65
C ALA A 51 -3.83 25.61 24.15
N PHE A 52 -3.81 26.83 23.63
CA PHE A 52 -4.00 27.08 22.20
C PHE A 52 -2.84 26.54 21.36
N MET A 53 -1.59 26.67 21.82
CA MET A 53 -0.43 26.07 21.16
C MET A 53 -0.54 24.54 21.09
N VAL A 54 -0.90 23.90 22.21
CA VAL A 54 -1.09 22.44 22.29
C VAL A 54 -2.19 21.99 21.32
N PHE A 55 -3.31 22.70 21.28
CA PHE A 55 -4.38 22.43 20.33
C PHE A 55 -3.87 22.46 18.88
N LEU A 56 -3.12 23.50 18.50
CA LEU A 56 -2.56 23.60 17.15
C LEU A 56 -1.55 22.48 16.84
N LEU A 57 -0.74 22.04 17.80
CA LEU A 57 0.19 20.92 17.62
C LEU A 57 -0.56 19.60 17.36
N ILE A 58 -1.63 19.33 18.11
CA ILE A 58 -2.47 18.13 17.92
C ILE A 58 -3.18 18.18 16.56
N VAL A 59 -3.79 19.32 16.21
CA VAL A 59 -4.44 19.48 14.90
C VAL A 59 -3.43 19.29 13.77
N ASN A 60 -2.23 19.86 13.89
CA ASN A 60 -1.18 19.68 12.91
C ASN A 60 -0.80 18.20 12.77
N GLN A 61 -0.65 17.46 13.88
CA GLN A 61 -0.34 16.03 13.84
C GLN A 61 -1.46 15.22 13.18
N GLN A 62 -2.72 15.54 13.46
CA GLN A 62 -3.87 14.86 12.86
C GLN A 62 -3.96 15.10 11.35
N VAL A 63 -3.78 16.34 10.90
CA VAL A 63 -3.85 16.73 9.49
C VAL A 63 -2.69 16.12 8.70
N TRP A 64 -1.46 16.22 9.20
CA TRP A 64 -0.31 15.65 8.53
C TRP A 64 -0.33 14.12 8.54
N GLY A 65 -0.51 13.50 9.71
CA GLY A 65 -0.41 12.05 9.85
C GLY A 65 -1.59 11.27 9.26
N ASN A 66 -2.82 11.77 9.35
CA ASN A 66 -3.99 11.00 8.91
C ASN A 66 -4.56 11.43 7.56
N PHE A 67 -4.25 12.64 7.07
CA PHE A 67 -4.87 13.17 5.83
C PHE A 67 -3.87 13.36 4.71
N ILE A 68 -2.68 13.88 5.01
CA ILE A 68 -1.69 14.20 3.97
C ILE A 68 -0.82 12.97 3.73
N GLU A 69 -0.28 12.37 4.78
CA GLU A 69 0.63 11.22 4.70
C GLU A 69 -0.06 10.00 4.07
N THR A 70 -1.28 9.68 4.51
CA THR A 70 -2.10 8.58 3.96
C THR A 70 -2.51 8.81 2.50
N LYS A 71 -2.87 10.04 2.13
CA LYS A 71 -3.32 10.35 0.77
C LYS A 71 -2.17 10.43 -0.23
N TRP A 72 -0.98 10.84 0.20
CA TRP A 72 0.19 10.94 -0.68
C TRP A 72 0.99 9.64 -0.76
N THR A 73 1.02 8.85 0.31
CA THR A 73 1.68 7.54 0.33
C THR A 73 0.69 6.49 -0.15
N GLY A 74 0.34 6.55 -1.44
CA GLY A 74 -0.66 5.68 -2.08
C GLY A 74 -0.32 4.19 -2.08
N THR A 75 0.89 3.81 -1.66
CA THR A 75 1.29 2.41 -1.48
C THR A 75 1.37 2.13 0.01
N GLN A 76 0.34 1.49 0.57
CA GLN A 76 0.46 0.91 1.90
C GLN A 76 1.55 -0.16 1.81
N LEU A 77 2.63 -0.01 2.57
CA LEU A 77 3.53 -1.13 2.80
C LEU A 77 2.72 -2.17 3.57
N ASP A 78 2.30 -3.21 2.87
CA ASP A 78 1.54 -4.34 3.40
C ASP A 78 2.39 -5.10 4.44
N ILE A 79 2.47 -4.54 5.63
CA ILE A 79 3.32 -4.94 6.73
C ILE A 79 2.49 -4.82 8.00
N SER A 80 2.42 -5.92 8.75
CA SER A 80 1.73 -5.93 10.04
C SER A 80 2.30 -4.86 10.99
N PRO A 81 1.47 -3.91 11.49
CA PRO A 81 1.90 -2.86 12.40
C PRO A 81 2.49 -3.41 13.71
N VAL A 82 1.97 -4.54 14.18
CA VAL A 82 2.46 -5.23 15.39
C VAL A 82 3.89 -5.73 15.17
N LEU A 83 4.15 -6.31 14.00
CA LEU A 83 5.46 -6.82 13.64
C LEU A 83 6.47 -5.68 13.51
N LEU A 84 6.07 -4.58 12.87
CA LEU A 84 6.87 -3.36 12.75
C LEU A 84 7.30 -2.85 14.14
N LEU A 85 6.38 -2.76 15.10
CA LEU A 85 6.68 -2.37 16.48
C LEU A 85 7.71 -3.31 17.13
N LEU A 86 7.58 -4.62 16.93
CA LEU A 86 8.48 -5.62 17.48
C LEU A 86 9.90 -5.46 16.91
N ILE A 87 10.04 -5.24 15.61
CA ILE A 87 11.33 -5.09 14.94
C ILE A 87 12.01 -3.79 15.36
N VAL A 88 11.25 -2.70 15.45
CA VAL A 88 11.76 -1.41 15.94
C VAL A 88 12.23 -1.57 17.39
N ALA A 89 11.44 -2.20 18.26
CA ALA A 89 11.81 -2.44 19.65
C ALA A 89 13.07 -3.32 19.77
N PHE A 90 13.15 -4.39 18.98
CA PHE A 90 14.31 -5.28 18.94
C PHE A 90 15.56 -4.54 18.45
N SER A 91 15.44 -3.74 17.41
CA SER A 91 16.57 -2.99 16.85
C SER A 91 17.02 -1.84 17.75
N PHE A 92 16.09 -1.22 18.47
CA PHE A 92 16.41 -0.27 19.54
C PHE A 92 17.24 -0.93 20.64
N TRP A 93 16.82 -2.11 21.08
CA TRP A 93 17.57 -2.87 22.07
C TRP A 93 18.96 -3.25 21.58
N LEU A 94 19.10 -3.57 20.28
CA LEU A 94 20.37 -3.94 19.67
C LEU A 94 21.32 -2.74 19.55
N TRP A 95 20.97 -1.72 18.76
CA TRP A 95 21.87 -0.61 18.35
C TRP A 95 21.31 0.79 18.68
N GLY A 96 20.27 0.88 19.51
CA GLY A 96 19.67 2.16 19.92
C GLY A 96 18.91 2.87 18.80
N ILE A 97 18.98 4.20 18.79
CA ILE A 97 18.23 5.05 17.85
C ILE A 97 18.62 4.77 16.39
N ILE A 98 19.91 4.52 16.12
CA ILE A 98 20.38 4.19 14.77
C ILE A 98 19.75 2.88 14.29
N GLY A 99 19.62 1.89 15.19
CA GLY A 99 18.93 0.63 14.90
C GLY A 99 17.49 0.85 14.49
N MET A 100 16.74 1.69 15.23
CA MET A 100 15.34 2.00 14.90
C MET A 100 15.14 2.61 13.52
N ILE A 101 16.02 3.54 13.12
CA ILE A 101 15.94 4.20 11.81
C ILE A 101 16.19 3.19 10.68
N LEU A 102 17.12 2.26 10.88
CA LEU A 102 17.46 1.23 9.90
C LEU A 102 16.49 0.04 9.89
N SER A 103 15.69 -0.15 10.95
CA SER A 103 14.75 -1.26 11.09
C SER A 103 13.79 -1.39 9.93
N VAL A 104 13.10 -0.29 9.60
CA VAL A 104 12.04 -0.28 8.58
C VAL A 104 12.60 -0.67 7.20
N PRO A 105 13.61 0.02 6.64
CA PRO A 105 14.12 -0.35 5.31
C PRO A 105 14.73 -1.75 5.29
N LEU A 106 15.44 -2.16 6.34
CA LEU A 106 16.02 -3.51 6.40
C LEU A 106 14.94 -4.60 6.43
N PHE A 107 13.86 -4.34 7.16
CA PHE A 107 12.72 -5.24 7.23
C PHE A 107 11.99 -5.37 5.89
N VAL A 108 11.76 -4.25 5.20
CA VAL A 108 11.16 -4.22 3.87
C VAL A 108 11.98 -5.05 2.89
N ILE A 109 13.30 -4.84 2.85
CA ILE A 109 14.20 -5.63 1.99
C ILE A 109 14.10 -7.12 2.34
N THR A 110 14.07 -7.45 3.64
CA THR A 110 13.94 -8.83 4.08
C THR A 110 12.62 -9.45 3.62
N LYS A 111 11.49 -8.73 3.74
CA LYS A 111 10.18 -9.18 3.26
C LYS A 111 10.21 -9.44 1.74
N ILE A 112 10.71 -8.50 0.95
CA ILE A 112 10.80 -8.63 -0.51
C ILE A 112 11.64 -9.84 -0.92
N VAL A 113 12.76 -10.08 -0.24
CA VAL A 113 13.60 -11.26 -0.50
C VAL A 113 12.86 -12.55 -0.17
N LEU A 114 12.11 -12.59 0.93
CA LEU A 114 11.32 -13.76 1.32
C LEU A 114 10.15 -14.01 0.35
N GLU A 115 9.56 -12.97 -0.23
CA GLU A 115 8.49 -13.04 -1.24
C GLU A 115 8.96 -13.63 -2.58
N ASN A 116 10.21 -13.32 -2.96
CA ASN A 116 10.82 -13.80 -4.21
C ASN A 116 11.25 -15.28 -4.16
N ILE A 117 11.33 -15.89 -2.98
CA ILE A 117 11.75 -17.28 -2.82
C ILE A 117 10.52 -18.15 -2.52
N PRO A 118 10.14 -19.12 -3.39
CA PRO A 118 8.92 -19.91 -3.24
C PRO A 118 8.79 -20.61 -1.88
N THR A 119 9.90 -21.15 -1.36
CA THR A 119 9.93 -21.88 -0.08
C THR A 119 9.71 -20.99 1.14
N THR A 120 10.05 -19.70 1.08
CA THR A 120 9.92 -18.77 2.22
C THR A 120 8.73 -17.83 2.10
N ARG A 121 8.01 -17.86 0.97
CA ARG A 121 6.81 -17.07 0.71
C ARG A 121 5.75 -17.15 1.82
N PRO A 122 5.46 -18.31 2.45
CA PRO A 122 4.50 -18.37 3.56
C PRO A 122 4.87 -17.48 4.74
N ILE A 123 6.17 -17.32 5.02
CA ILE A 123 6.65 -16.45 6.10
C ILE A 123 6.38 -14.99 5.75
N ALA A 124 6.61 -14.60 4.49
CA ALA A 124 6.33 -13.24 4.05
C ALA A 124 4.84 -12.87 4.12
N ILE A 125 3.95 -13.84 3.82
CA ILE A 125 2.49 -13.68 3.96
C ILE A 125 2.07 -13.55 5.44
N LEU A 126 2.78 -14.19 6.37
CA LEU A 126 2.51 -13.96 7.80
C LEU A 126 3.00 -12.60 8.29
N MET A 127 3.86 -11.93 7.50
CA MET A 127 4.40 -10.61 7.80
C MET A 127 3.54 -9.50 7.19
N SER A 128 2.67 -9.81 6.22
CA SER A 128 1.71 -8.87 5.65
C SER A 128 0.56 -8.56 6.60
N GLU A 129 -0.05 -7.39 6.42
CA GLU A 129 -1.24 -6.99 7.18
C GLU A 129 -2.51 -7.55 6.56
N SER A 130 -2.52 -7.70 5.23
CA SER A 130 -3.63 -8.27 4.48
C SER A 130 -3.31 -9.71 4.04
N ALA A 131 -4.33 -10.58 4.07
CA ALA A 131 -4.25 -11.84 3.34
C ALA A 131 -4.07 -11.52 1.85
N PRO A 132 -3.28 -12.30 1.10
CA PRO A 132 -3.17 -12.10 -0.34
C PRO A 132 -4.58 -12.21 -0.92
N ASP A 133 -5.06 -11.13 -1.50
CA ASP A 133 -6.30 -11.16 -2.25
C ASP A 133 -6.14 -12.06 -3.48
N LEU A 134 -7.21 -12.74 -3.88
CA LEU A 134 -7.14 -13.70 -4.99
C LEU A 134 -6.73 -12.99 -6.29
N VAL A 135 -7.21 -11.75 -6.51
CA VAL A 135 -6.80 -10.90 -7.65
C VAL A 135 -5.29 -10.68 -7.62
N THR A 136 -4.73 -10.29 -6.48
CA THR A 136 -3.27 -10.08 -6.33
C THR A 136 -2.48 -11.37 -6.52
N ALA A 137 -3.04 -12.53 -6.14
CA ALA A 137 -2.40 -13.83 -6.37
C ALA A 137 -2.37 -14.16 -7.88
N TYR A 138 -3.47 -13.90 -8.59
CA TYR A 138 -3.55 -14.03 -10.04
C TYR A 138 -2.58 -13.09 -10.76
N GLU A 139 -2.52 -11.80 -10.37
CA GLU A 139 -1.56 -10.85 -10.96
C GLU A 139 -0.11 -11.32 -10.85
N ARG A 140 0.24 -11.95 -9.71
CA ARG A 140 1.58 -12.50 -9.49
C ARG A 140 1.86 -13.72 -10.34
N ALA A 141 0.87 -14.59 -10.51
CA ALA A 141 0.96 -15.78 -11.36
C ALA A 141 0.99 -15.41 -12.86
N LEU A 142 0.36 -14.31 -13.23
CA LEU A 142 0.32 -13.78 -14.59
C LEU A 142 1.54 -12.91 -14.95
N ALA A 143 2.42 -12.63 -13.99
CA ALA A 143 3.49 -11.63 -14.12
C ALA A 143 4.55 -11.99 -15.17
N ASP A 144 4.72 -13.27 -15.49
CA ASP A 144 5.61 -13.76 -16.56
C ASP A 144 4.88 -14.04 -17.89
N GLY A 145 3.57 -13.77 -17.95
CA GLY A 145 2.73 -13.86 -19.14
C GLY A 145 2.12 -15.24 -19.41
N GLU A 146 2.45 -16.26 -18.64
CA GLU A 146 1.91 -17.63 -18.82
C GLU A 146 1.56 -18.25 -17.47
N LEU A 147 0.32 -18.72 -17.31
CA LEU A 147 -0.10 -19.43 -16.09
C LEU A 147 0.46 -20.85 -16.08
N SER A 148 1.41 -21.11 -15.19
CA SER A 148 1.95 -22.46 -15.02
C SER A 148 0.98 -23.39 -14.29
N GLU A 149 1.08 -24.70 -14.54
CA GLU A 149 0.31 -25.73 -13.83
C GLU A 149 0.51 -25.68 -12.30
N GLU A 150 1.70 -25.27 -11.85
CA GLU A 150 2.00 -25.11 -10.43
C GLU A 150 1.23 -23.92 -9.83
N GLU A 151 1.12 -22.80 -10.55
CA GLU A 151 0.38 -21.62 -10.10
C GLU A 151 -1.12 -21.84 -10.13
N ILE A 152 -1.65 -22.50 -11.16
CA ILE A 152 -3.06 -22.91 -11.22
C ILE A 152 -3.41 -23.77 -10.00
N SER A 153 -2.52 -24.69 -9.61
CA SER A 153 -2.71 -25.49 -8.38
C SER A 153 -2.70 -24.62 -7.11
N GLN A 154 -1.79 -23.64 -7.00
CA GLN A 154 -1.72 -22.75 -5.85
C GLN A 154 -2.95 -21.83 -5.74
N LEU A 155 -3.43 -21.31 -6.87
CA LEU A 155 -4.62 -20.47 -6.94
C LEU A 155 -5.87 -21.27 -6.57
N GLY A 156 -5.98 -22.51 -7.03
CA GLY A 156 -7.04 -23.42 -6.63
C GLY A 156 -7.06 -23.70 -5.12
N GLU A 157 -5.89 -23.94 -4.51
CA GLU A 157 -5.79 -24.09 -3.05
C GLU A 157 -6.20 -22.81 -2.31
N LEU A 158 -5.76 -21.64 -2.78
CA LEU A 158 -6.09 -20.36 -2.16
C LEU A 158 -7.60 -20.06 -2.26
N ARG A 159 -8.20 -20.32 -3.42
CA ARG A 159 -9.64 -20.21 -3.65
C ARG A 159 -10.43 -21.08 -2.68
N ASP A 160 -10.04 -22.36 -2.56
CA ASP A 160 -10.71 -23.31 -1.67
C ASP A 160 -10.61 -22.88 -0.19
N VAL A 161 -9.51 -22.23 0.21
CA VAL A 161 -9.33 -21.64 1.55
C VAL A 161 -10.19 -20.39 1.75
N LEU A 162 -10.34 -19.55 0.73
CA LEU A 162 -11.16 -18.33 0.77
C LEU A 162 -12.66 -18.64 0.67
N GLY A 163 -13.04 -19.86 0.26
CA GLY A 163 -14.43 -20.30 0.16
C GLY A 163 -15.14 -19.81 -1.10
N LEU A 164 -14.39 -19.39 -2.12
CA LEU A 164 -14.92 -18.86 -3.38
C LEU A 164 -15.38 -19.99 -4.32
N SER A 165 -16.38 -19.70 -5.15
CA SER A 165 -16.96 -20.65 -6.10
C SER A 165 -16.06 -20.80 -7.34
N ALA A 166 -16.15 -21.93 -8.03
CA ALA A 166 -15.43 -22.15 -9.29
C ALA A 166 -15.89 -21.23 -10.44
N SER A 167 -17.05 -20.57 -10.30
CA SER A 167 -17.53 -19.51 -11.20
C SER A 167 -16.68 -18.25 -11.15
N ASP A 168 -16.13 -17.95 -9.98
CA ASP A 168 -15.49 -16.66 -9.67
C ASP A 168 -14.04 -16.66 -10.18
N ASP A 169 -13.50 -17.84 -10.48
CA ASP A 169 -12.14 -18.07 -10.96
C ASP A 169 -11.87 -17.29 -12.26
N GLN A 170 -12.84 -17.28 -13.16
CA GLN A 170 -12.75 -16.54 -14.41
C GLN A 170 -12.82 -15.03 -14.17
N VAL A 171 -13.77 -14.57 -13.35
CA VAL A 171 -13.96 -13.14 -13.04
C VAL A 171 -12.72 -12.56 -12.35
N VAL A 172 -12.12 -13.30 -11.41
CA VAL A 172 -10.94 -12.87 -10.67
C VAL A 172 -9.69 -12.85 -11.56
N ALA A 173 -9.52 -13.84 -12.45
CA ALA A 173 -8.42 -13.84 -13.42
C ALA A 173 -8.54 -12.67 -14.41
N GLU A 174 -9.76 -12.38 -14.87
CA GLU A 174 -10.08 -11.25 -15.75
C GLU A 174 -9.82 -9.90 -15.06
N LEU A 175 -10.28 -9.73 -13.82
CA LEU A 175 -10.01 -8.56 -12.97
C LEU A 175 -8.50 -8.33 -12.78
N ALA A 176 -7.76 -9.39 -12.46
CA ALA A 176 -6.30 -9.31 -12.27
C ALA A 176 -5.59 -8.84 -13.55
N ALA A 177 -5.96 -9.38 -14.70
CA ALA A 177 -5.36 -8.99 -15.97
C ALA A 177 -5.69 -7.53 -16.36
N ILE A 178 -6.92 -7.08 -16.12
CA ILE A 178 -7.31 -5.67 -16.34
C ILE A 178 -6.54 -4.73 -15.40
N HIS A 179 -6.40 -5.11 -14.14
CA HIS A 179 -5.66 -4.32 -13.16
C HIS A 179 -4.18 -4.20 -13.56
N MET A 180 -3.57 -5.29 -14.02
CA MET A 180 -2.20 -5.26 -14.57
C MET A 180 -2.08 -4.28 -15.75
N ALA A 181 -3.05 -4.27 -16.66
CA ALA A 181 -3.05 -3.34 -17.79
C ALA A 181 -3.13 -1.88 -17.31
N LEU A 182 -4.05 -1.57 -16.39
CA LEU A 182 -4.23 -0.22 -15.84
C LEU A 182 -3.00 0.29 -15.08
N GLU A 183 -2.25 -0.60 -14.42
CA GLU A 183 -0.97 -0.27 -13.77
C GLU A 183 0.21 -0.14 -14.76
N GLY A 184 -0.01 -0.42 -16.05
CA GLY A 184 1.03 -0.36 -17.08
C GLY A 184 2.05 -1.51 -16.98
N LYS A 185 1.66 -2.65 -16.40
CA LYS A 185 2.47 -3.88 -16.41
C LYS A 185 2.42 -4.52 -17.79
N ASP A 186 3.39 -5.40 -18.07
CA ASP A 186 3.34 -6.24 -19.28
C ASP A 186 2.18 -7.23 -19.16
N VAL A 187 1.33 -7.25 -20.17
CA VAL A 187 0.12 -8.08 -20.24
C VAL A 187 0.15 -8.98 -21.47
N SER A 188 1.34 -9.24 -22.03
CA SER A 188 1.50 -10.21 -23.11
C SER A 188 1.20 -11.65 -22.65
N GLY A 189 0.69 -12.48 -23.56
CA GLY A 189 0.36 -13.88 -23.28
C GLY A 189 -1.05 -14.09 -22.74
N ASP A 190 -1.16 -14.86 -21.66
CA ASP A 190 -2.42 -15.19 -21.00
C ASP A 190 -3.21 -13.97 -20.49
N PRO A 191 -2.58 -12.94 -19.86
CA PRO A 191 -3.30 -11.74 -19.42
C PRO A 191 -4.02 -11.03 -20.58
N HIS A 192 -3.40 -10.98 -21.75
CA HIS A 192 -4.00 -10.37 -22.95
C HIS A 192 -5.31 -11.06 -23.31
N SER A 193 -5.32 -12.39 -23.31
CA SER A 193 -6.50 -13.17 -23.67
C SER A 193 -7.63 -13.01 -22.65
N LEU A 194 -7.30 -12.87 -21.36
CA LEU A 194 -8.25 -12.63 -20.28
C LEU A 194 -8.90 -11.26 -20.40
N ILE A 195 -8.12 -10.20 -20.67
CA ILE A 195 -8.66 -8.84 -20.87
C ILE A 195 -9.64 -8.81 -22.05
N LEU A 196 -9.32 -9.49 -23.15
CA LEU A 196 -10.20 -9.55 -24.32
C LEU A 196 -11.47 -10.37 -24.05
N ALA A 197 -11.36 -11.46 -23.30
CA ALA A 197 -12.51 -12.26 -22.88
C ALA A 197 -13.48 -11.41 -22.05
N ALA A 198 -12.98 -10.73 -21.02
CA ALA A 198 -13.72 -9.80 -20.18
C ALA A 198 -14.40 -8.68 -20.98
N SER A 199 -13.61 -8.01 -21.81
CA SER A 199 -14.09 -6.90 -22.64
C SER A 199 -15.17 -7.35 -23.62
N SER A 200 -15.06 -8.56 -24.18
CA SER A 200 -16.04 -9.09 -25.14
C SER A 200 -17.41 -9.41 -24.52
N ASN A 201 -17.47 -9.65 -23.21
CA ASN A 201 -18.73 -9.91 -22.50
C ASN A 201 -19.52 -8.62 -22.22
N LEU A 202 -18.84 -7.48 -22.11
CA LEU A 202 -19.42 -6.23 -21.61
C LEU A 202 -19.40 -5.07 -22.60
N LEU A 203 -18.56 -5.11 -23.64
CA LEU A 203 -18.34 -4.02 -24.60
C LEU A 203 -18.70 -4.43 -26.03
N ASP A 204 -18.89 -3.41 -26.88
CA ASP A 204 -19.13 -3.60 -28.31
C ASP A 204 -17.86 -4.05 -29.06
N SER A 205 -18.03 -4.80 -30.15
CA SER A 205 -16.91 -5.32 -30.96
C SER A 205 -15.93 -4.24 -31.47
N GLU A 206 -16.38 -3.00 -31.62
CA GLU A 206 -15.52 -1.87 -32.00
C GLU A 206 -14.60 -1.44 -30.85
N GLN A 207 -15.12 -1.40 -29.62
CA GLN A 207 -14.36 -1.05 -28.41
C GLN A 207 -13.35 -2.15 -28.06
N VAL A 208 -13.72 -3.43 -28.23
CA VAL A 208 -12.80 -4.56 -28.01
C VAL A 208 -11.60 -4.50 -28.95
N VAL A 209 -11.81 -4.13 -30.22
CA VAL A 209 -10.71 -3.98 -31.19
C VAL A 209 -9.80 -2.80 -30.84
N GLN A 210 -10.35 -1.71 -30.27
CA GLN A 210 -9.53 -0.60 -29.79
C GLN A 210 -8.66 -1.01 -28.60
N ILE A 211 -9.19 -1.82 -27.69
CA ILE A 211 -8.45 -2.38 -26.55
C ILE A 211 -7.33 -3.31 -27.05
N ASP A 212 -7.63 -4.25 -27.94
CA ASP A 212 -6.64 -5.17 -28.54
C ASP A 212 -5.46 -4.43 -29.21
N ASP A 213 -5.76 -3.41 -30.02
CA ASP A 213 -4.74 -2.60 -30.70
C ASP A 213 -3.88 -1.79 -29.71
N ALA A 214 -4.49 -1.27 -28.63
CA ALA A 214 -3.80 -0.54 -27.59
C ALA A 214 -2.88 -1.44 -26.74
N LEU A 215 -3.35 -2.63 -26.38
CA LEU A 215 -2.58 -3.64 -25.65
C LEU A 215 -1.40 -4.14 -26.47
N CYS A 216 -1.59 -4.40 -27.77
CA CYS A 216 -0.52 -4.78 -28.69
C CYS A 216 0.56 -3.71 -28.84
N LYS A 217 0.20 -2.42 -28.74
CA LYS A 217 1.12 -1.29 -28.82
C LYS A 217 1.82 -0.98 -27.49
N GLY A 218 1.31 -1.50 -26.38
CA GLY A 218 1.79 -1.19 -25.03
C GLY A 218 1.51 0.26 -24.60
N GLU A 219 0.63 0.97 -25.30
CA GLU A 219 0.25 2.36 -25.01
C GLU A 219 -1.26 2.45 -24.82
N LEU A 220 -1.70 2.56 -23.56
CA LEU A 220 -3.10 2.78 -23.23
C LEU A 220 -3.46 4.26 -23.45
N SER A 221 -4.38 4.52 -24.37
CA SER A 221 -4.97 5.84 -24.52
C SER A 221 -5.95 6.15 -23.40
N GLU A 222 -6.18 7.43 -23.10
CA GLU A 222 -7.13 7.86 -22.06
C GLU A 222 -8.55 7.29 -22.26
N GLU A 223 -8.95 7.10 -23.53
CA GLU A 223 -10.22 6.47 -23.91
C GLU A 223 -10.24 4.97 -23.58
N VAL A 224 -9.16 4.25 -23.86
CA VAL A 224 -9.03 2.81 -23.55
C VAL A 224 -8.94 2.57 -22.04
N THR A 225 -8.22 3.41 -21.30
CA THR A 225 -8.18 3.35 -19.82
C THR A 225 -9.58 3.50 -19.24
N THR A 226 -10.37 4.45 -19.73
CA THR A 226 -11.75 4.65 -19.27
C THR A 226 -12.64 3.44 -19.56
N LEU A 227 -12.46 2.78 -20.71
CA LEU A 227 -13.20 1.56 -21.04
C LEU A 227 -12.82 0.39 -20.14
N LEU A 228 -11.53 0.23 -19.85
CA LEU A 228 -11.03 -0.82 -18.94
C LEU A 228 -11.51 -0.58 -17.50
N GLU A 229 -11.50 0.66 -17.01
CA GLU A 229 -12.07 1.03 -15.70
C GLU A 229 -13.57 0.70 -15.62
N TYR A 230 -14.33 0.93 -16.70
CA TYR A 230 -15.75 0.55 -16.76
C TYR A 230 -15.95 -0.98 -16.71
N VAL A 231 -15.13 -1.74 -17.42
CA VAL A 231 -15.16 -3.22 -17.40
C VAL A 231 -14.79 -3.73 -16.00
N GLN A 232 -13.76 -3.14 -15.37
CA GLN A 232 -13.36 -3.46 -14.00
C GLN A 232 -14.51 -3.24 -13.01
N GLU A 233 -15.14 -2.05 -13.02
CA GLU A 233 -16.26 -1.72 -12.12
C GLU A 233 -17.42 -2.73 -12.27
N LYS A 234 -17.72 -3.15 -13.52
CA LYS A 234 -18.77 -4.13 -13.79
C LYS A 234 -18.45 -5.53 -13.29
N LEU A 235 -17.19 -5.97 -13.39
CA LEU A 235 -16.75 -7.26 -12.89
C LEU A 235 -16.67 -7.29 -11.35
N GLU A 236 -16.27 -6.18 -10.72
CA GLU A 236 -16.29 -6.06 -9.25
C GLU A 236 -17.73 -6.16 -8.70
N GLU A 237 -18.71 -5.52 -9.35
CA GLU A 237 -20.14 -5.67 -9.00
C GLU A 237 -20.64 -7.12 -9.12
N GLU A 238 -20.15 -7.86 -10.12
CA GLU A 238 -20.51 -9.27 -10.33
C GLU A 238 -19.91 -10.17 -9.23
N ASN A 239 -18.63 -9.94 -8.88
CA ASN A 239 -17.91 -10.67 -7.85
C ASN A 239 -18.46 -10.43 -6.42
N GLU A 240 -18.99 -9.23 -6.12
CA GLU A 240 -19.61 -8.95 -4.81
C GLU A 240 -21.03 -9.51 -4.66
N SER A 241 -21.65 -10.01 -5.74
CA SER A 241 -23.07 -10.38 -5.77
C SER A 241 -23.38 -11.86 -5.43
N ASP A 242 -22.36 -12.69 -5.28
CA ASP A 242 -22.42 -14.14 -4.95
C ASP A 242 -21.90 -14.47 -3.53
#